data_AF-K1PHR3-F1
#
_entry.id   AF-K1PHR3-F1
#
_cell.length_a   1.000
_cell.length_b   1.000
_cell.length_c   1.000
_cell.angle_alpha   90.00
_cell.angle_beta   90.00
_cell.angle_gamma   90.00
#
_symmetry.space_group_name_H-M   'P 1'
#
loop_
_entity.id
_entity.type
_entity.pdbx_description
1 polymer ?
#
loop_
_entity_poly.entity_id
_entity_poly.type
_entity_poly.pdbx_seq_one_letter_code
_entity_poly.pdbx_strand_id
1 'polypeptide(L)'
;MRESVQRRFALDLKLRCRTEYENCFKHFPSDLITFDEMSHVNSVLSIISCYQGQGGKSCQLHSFPCRRLKNNKWNSSVFPRDFELNMTEEDIWLLKDCINLTLGLIESFIITSVG
;
A
#
# COMPACT_ATOMS: atom_id res chain seq x y z
N MET A 1 6.81 -21.88 11.61
CA MET A 1 5.79 -21.62 10.56
C MET A 1 5.25 -20.19 10.63
N ARG A 2 4.81 -19.68 11.79
CA ARG A 2 4.29 -18.31 11.97
C ARG A 2 5.29 -17.19 11.61
N GLU A 3 6.52 -17.27 12.12
CA GLU A 3 7.59 -16.30 11.79
C GLU A 3 7.90 -16.24 10.29
N SER A 4 7.80 -17.38 9.59
CA SER A 4 8.00 -17.42 8.14
C SER A 4 6.89 -16.73 7.35
N VAL A 5 5.66 -16.69 7.87
CA VAL A 5 4.54 -15.98 7.24
C VAL A 5 4.67 -14.49 7.49
N GLN A 6 4.98 -14.08 8.73
CA GLN A 6 5.18 -12.67 9.10
C GLN A 6 6.33 -12.05 8.29
N ARG A 7 7.46 -12.74 8.16
CA ARG A 7 8.60 -12.26 7.36
C ARG A 7 8.24 -12.15 5.88
N ARG A 8 7.53 -13.13 5.32
CA ARG A 8 7.06 -13.08 3.93
C ARG A 8 6.07 -11.94 3.71
N PHE A 9 5.15 -11.71 4.65
CA PHE A 9 4.22 -10.60 4.61
C PHE A 9 4.94 -9.25 4.63
N ALA A 10 5.88 -9.04 5.55
CA ALA A 10 6.65 -7.80 5.62
C ALA A 10 7.44 -7.53 4.31
N LEU A 11 8.01 -8.57 3.71
CA LEU A 11 8.70 -8.46 2.42
C LEU A 11 7.75 -8.12 1.27
N ASP A 12 6.58 -8.77 1.21
CA ASP A 12 5.56 -8.49 0.19
C ASP A 12 4.99 -7.08 0.34
N LEU A 13 4.71 -6.63 1.57
CA LEU A 13 4.29 -5.26 1.87
C LEU A 13 5.34 -4.25 1.42
N LYS A 14 6.62 -4.48 1.73
CA LYS A 14 7.72 -3.61 1.30
C LYS A 14 7.83 -3.54 -0.23
N LEU A 15 7.76 -4.69 -0.90
CA LEU A 15 7.79 -4.76 -2.35
C LEU A 15 6.59 -4.00 -2.97
N ARG A 16 5.41 -4.20 -2.39
CA ARG A 16 4.19 -3.54 -2.82
C ARG A 16 4.28 -2.01 -2.70
N CYS A 17 4.69 -1.51 -1.54
CA CYS A 17 4.88 -0.08 -1.30
C CYS A 17 5.89 0.52 -2.28
N ARG A 18 7.05 -0.14 -2.45
CA ARG A 18 8.09 0.29 -3.39
C ARG A 18 7.57 0.36 -4.83
N THR A 19 6.80 -0.64 -5.25
CA THR A 19 6.26 -0.71 -6.61
C THR A 19 5.24 0.41 -6.88
N GLU A 20 4.40 0.75 -5.89
CA GLU A 20 3.51 1.92 -5.98
C GLU A 20 4.32 3.20 -6.14
N TYR A 21 5.28 3.44 -5.24
CA TYR A 21 6.12 4.63 -5.23
C TYR A 21 6.85 4.80 -6.57
N GLU A 22 7.57 3.77 -7.04
CA GLU A 22 8.33 3.83 -8.30
C GLU A 22 7.41 4.07 -9.51
N ASN A 23 6.20 3.51 -9.52
CA ASN A 23 5.27 3.73 -10.62
C ASN A 23 4.60 5.11 -10.55
N CYS A 24 4.28 5.62 -9.36
CA CYS A 24 3.80 6.98 -9.16
C CYS A 24 4.85 7.98 -9.63
N PHE A 25 6.12 7.79 -9.24
CA PHE A 25 7.23 8.66 -9.62
C PHE A 25 7.45 8.69 -11.14
N LYS A 26 7.30 7.55 -11.82
CA LYS A 26 7.36 7.49 -13.29
C LYS A 26 6.24 8.25 -13.98
N HIS A 27 5.05 8.36 -13.38
CA HIS A 27 3.93 9.13 -13.93
C HIS A 27 4.07 10.63 -13.63
N PHE A 28 4.68 10.99 -12.50
CA PHE A 28 4.85 12.38 -12.04
C PHE A 28 6.32 12.69 -11.70
N PRO A 29 7.27 12.59 -12.65
CA PRO A 29 8.70 12.73 -12.35
C PRO A 29 9.13 14.17 -12.01
N SER A 30 8.28 15.16 -12.29
CA SER A 30 8.57 16.59 -12.12
C SER A 30 7.49 17.34 -11.35
N ASP A 31 6.40 16.66 -10.98
CA ASP A 31 5.29 17.23 -10.22
C ASP A 31 5.30 16.59 -8.82
N LEU A 32 6.19 17.13 -7.97
CA LEU A 32 6.43 16.61 -6.63
C LEU A 32 5.20 16.75 -5.72
N ILE A 33 4.35 17.75 -5.96
CA ILE A 33 3.13 17.99 -5.18
C ILE A 33 2.09 16.91 -5.51
N THR A 34 1.77 16.72 -6.80
CA THR A 34 0.84 15.67 -7.21
C THR A 34 1.41 14.28 -6.90
N PHE A 35 2.72 14.09 -7.01
CA PHE A 35 3.38 12.87 -6.61
C PHE A 35 3.16 12.56 -5.13
N ASP A 36 3.35 13.54 -4.26
CA ASP A 36 3.17 13.41 -2.81
C ASP A 36 1.71 13.05 -2.48
N GLU A 37 0.75 13.83 -2.96
CA GLU A 37 -0.68 13.59 -2.74
C GLU A 37 -1.13 12.20 -3.22
N MET A 38 -0.71 11.80 -4.42
CA MET A 38 -1.08 10.51 -5.03
C MET A 38 -0.37 9.34 -4.33
N SER A 39 0.89 9.50 -3.95
CA SER A 39 1.65 8.49 -3.20
C SER A 39 1.04 8.26 -1.83
N HIS A 40 0.71 9.34 -1.11
CA HIS A 40 0.16 9.28 0.25
C HIS A 40 -1.26 8.73 0.31
N VAL A 41 -2.20 9.28 -0.46
CA VAL A 41 -3.62 8.95 -0.28
C VAL A 41 -4.00 7.70 -1.07
N ASN A 42 -3.64 7.66 -2.35
CA ASN A 42 -4.13 6.61 -3.26
C ASN A 42 -3.38 5.28 -3.08
N SER A 43 -2.06 5.32 -2.86
CA SER A 43 -1.28 4.10 -2.64
C SER A 43 -1.66 3.43 -1.32
N VAL A 44 -1.82 4.19 -0.24
CA VAL A 44 -2.18 3.64 1.08
C VAL A 44 -3.55 2.96 1.03
N LEU A 45 -4.59 3.66 0.55
CA LEU A 45 -5.94 3.12 0.47
C LEU A 45 -6.01 1.88 -0.42
N SER A 46 -5.35 1.92 -1.58
CA SER A 46 -5.38 0.80 -2.52
C SER A 46 -4.63 -0.43 -2.03
N ILE A 47 -3.51 -0.26 -1.31
CA ILE A 47 -2.79 -1.37 -0.68
C ILE A 47 -3.69 -2.05 0.37
N ILE A 48 -4.33 -1.28 1.24
CA ILE A 48 -5.25 -1.80 2.28
C ILE A 48 -6.40 -2.57 1.61
N SER A 49 -7.11 -1.96 0.65
CA SER A 49 -8.22 -2.62 -0.05
C SER A 49 -7.78 -3.92 -0.74
N CYS A 50 -6.58 -3.94 -1.33
CA CYS A 50 -6.07 -5.14 -1.99
C CYS A 50 -5.76 -6.28 -0.98
N TYR A 51 -5.32 -5.99 0.26
CA TYR A 51 -5.14 -6.99 1.32
C TYR A 51 -6.45 -7.43 1.99
N GLN A 52 -7.49 -6.57 1.99
CA GLN A 52 -8.84 -6.92 2.45
C GLN A 52 -9.59 -7.83 1.48
N GLY A 53 -8.97 -8.26 0.38
CA GLY A 53 -9.65 -9.02 -0.69
C GLY A 53 -10.50 -8.16 -1.62
N GLN A 54 -10.72 -6.88 -1.29
CA GLN A 54 -11.49 -5.88 -2.04
C GLN A 54 -10.72 -5.27 -3.23
N GLY A 55 -9.83 -6.06 -3.83
CA GLY A 55 -9.17 -5.71 -5.09
C GLY A 55 -10.19 -5.56 -6.24
N GLY A 56 -9.80 -4.91 -7.33
CA GLY A 56 -10.70 -4.64 -8.45
C GLY A 56 -10.78 -3.15 -8.77
N LYS A 57 -11.99 -2.55 -8.71
CA LYS A 57 -12.23 -1.14 -9.11
C LYS A 57 -11.41 -0.13 -8.29
N SER A 58 -11.30 -0.32 -6.97
CA SER A 58 -10.48 0.56 -6.11
C SER A 58 -9.00 0.51 -6.51
N CYS A 59 -8.43 -0.69 -6.62
CA CYS A 59 -7.05 -0.85 -7.08
C CYS A 59 -6.88 -0.43 -8.58
N GLN A 60 -7.91 -0.42 -9.42
CA GLN A 60 -7.84 0.10 -10.80
C GLN A 60 -7.71 1.64 -10.85
N LEU A 61 -8.37 2.33 -9.93
CA LEU A 61 -8.40 3.79 -9.87
C LEU A 61 -7.20 4.36 -9.12
N HIS A 62 -6.78 3.68 -8.05
CA HIS A 62 -5.86 4.24 -7.06
C HIS A 62 -4.51 3.52 -6.97
N SER A 63 -4.34 2.35 -7.61
CA SER A 63 -3.08 1.60 -7.62
C SER A 63 -2.47 1.53 -9.01
N PHE A 64 -1.26 2.08 -9.15
CA PHE A 64 -0.49 2.04 -10.39
C PHE A 64 -0.11 0.61 -10.85
N PRO A 65 0.41 -0.29 -9.99
CA PRO A 65 0.71 -1.65 -10.38
C PRO A 65 -0.56 -2.46 -10.64
N CYS A 66 -1.60 -2.34 -9.82
CA CYS A 66 -2.79 -3.17 -10.01
C CYS A 66 -3.52 -2.88 -11.32
N ARG A 67 -3.60 -1.62 -11.76
CA ARG A 67 -4.28 -1.24 -13.01
C ARG A 67 -3.82 -2.02 -14.25
N ARG A 68 -2.59 -2.56 -14.25
CA ARG A 68 -2.02 -3.31 -15.36
C ARG A 68 -1.98 -4.83 -15.14
N LEU A 69 -2.48 -5.32 -14.01
CA LEU A 69 -2.51 -6.74 -13.66
C LEU A 69 -3.85 -7.39 -14.01
N LYS A 70 -3.81 -8.70 -14.26
CA LYS A 70 -5.03 -9.51 -14.46
C LYS A 70 -5.91 -9.38 -13.21
N ASN A 71 -7.18 -9.03 -13.40
CA ASN A 71 -8.17 -8.77 -12.33
C ASN A 71 -7.91 -7.54 -11.44
N ASN A 72 -7.00 -6.64 -11.82
CA ASN A 72 -6.68 -5.42 -11.07
C ASN A 72 -6.31 -5.66 -9.59
N LYS A 73 -5.58 -6.76 -9.31
CA LYS A 73 -5.23 -7.18 -7.95
C LYS A 73 -3.74 -7.49 -7.83
N TRP A 74 -3.18 -7.21 -6.65
CA TRP A 74 -1.83 -7.66 -6.28
C TRP A 74 -1.78 -9.18 -6.25
N ASN A 75 -0.78 -9.78 -6.89
CA ASN A 75 -0.56 -11.21 -6.78
C ASN A 75 0.40 -11.51 -5.61
N SER A 76 -0.11 -11.39 -4.37
CA SER A 76 0.67 -11.75 -3.19
C SER A 76 0.89 -13.26 -3.14
N SER A 77 2.15 -13.70 -3.07
CA SER A 77 2.49 -15.11 -2.83
C SER A 77 2.47 -15.51 -1.36
N VAL A 78 2.17 -14.56 -0.47
CA VAL A 78 2.20 -14.77 0.99
C VAL A 78 0.95 -15.48 1.47
N PHE A 79 -0.17 -15.18 0.83
CA PHE A 79 -1.47 -15.73 1.16
C PHE A 79 -1.88 -16.81 0.16
N PRO A 80 -2.55 -17.89 0.59
CA PRO A 80 -3.26 -18.78 -0.32
C PRO A 80 -4.20 -18.00 -1.26
N ARG A 81 -4.47 -18.53 -2.46
CA ARG A 81 -5.26 -17.82 -3.50
C ARG A 81 -6.65 -17.38 -3.02
N ASP A 82 -7.21 -18.09 -2.04
CA ASP A 82 -8.56 -17.86 -1.49
C ASP A 82 -8.52 -17.35 -0.04
N PHE A 83 -7.38 -16.79 0.39
CA PHE A 83 -7.21 -16.27 1.73
C PHE A 83 -7.48 -14.76 1.77
N GLU A 84 -8.51 -14.39 2.52
CA GLU A 84 -8.83 -13.01 2.86
C GLU A 84 -8.41 -12.73 4.30
N LEU A 85 -7.67 -11.65 4.51
CA LEU A 85 -7.39 -11.16 5.85
C LEU A 85 -8.68 -10.58 6.43
N ASN A 86 -9.23 -11.25 7.44
CA ASN A 86 -10.25 -10.65 8.28
C ASN A 86 -9.56 -9.66 9.23
N MET A 87 -9.49 -8.40 8.82
CA MET A 87 -8.86 -7.32 9.57
C MET A 87 -9.88 -6.62 10.46
N THR A 88 -9.53 -6.42 11.73
CA THR A 88 -10.26 -5.47 12.58
C THR A 88 -9.89 -4.03 12.20
N GLU A 89 -10.55 -3.04 12.80
CA GLU A 89 -10.15 -1.64 12.61
C GLU A 89 -8.71 -1.40 13.08
N GLU A 90 -8.30 -2.01 14.19
CA GLU A 90 -6.94 -1.92 14.71
C GLU A 90 -5.90 -2.50 13.73
N ASP A 91 -6.21 -3.62 13.08
CA ASP A 91 -5.33 -4.20 12.06
C ASP A 91 -5.17 -3.25 10.85
N ILE A 92 -6.25 -2.57 10.45
CA ILE A 92 -6.22 -1.59 9.36
C ILE A 92 -5.34 -0.39 9.75
N TRP A 93 -5.49 0.12 10.98
CA TRP A 93 -4.66 1.21 11.50
C TRP A 93 -3.19 0.82 11.55
N LEU A 94 -2.87 -0.36 12.09
CA LEU A 94 -1.50 -0.86 12.13
C LEU A 94 -0.92 -1.02 10.72
N LEU A 95 -1.69 -1.57 9.77
CA LEU A 95 -1.26 -1.71 8.39
C LEU A 95 -1.02 -0.36 7.73
N LYS A 96 -1.90 0.62 7.97
CA LYS A 96 -1.74 2.00 7.48
C LYS A 96 -0.45 2.62 8.00
N ASP A 97 -0.16 2.50 9.28
CA ASP A 97 1.08 3.00 9.89
C ASP A 97 2.31 2.30 9.30
N CYS A 98 2.25 0.98 9.09
CA CYS A 98 3.32 0.22 8.45
C CYS A 98 3.58 0.70 7.00
N ILE A 99 2.53 1.00 6.24
CA ILE A 99 2.66 1.50 4.87
C ILE A 99 3.27 2.91 4.89
N ASN A 100 2.77 3.81 5.74
CA ASN A 100 3.30 5.16 5.90
C ASN A 100 4.78 5.16 6.30
N LEU A 101 5.17 4.31 7.26
CA LEU A 101 6.56 4.06 7.65
C LEU A 101 7.39 3.62 6.44
N THR A 102 6.89 2.65 5.69
CA THR A 102 7.62 2.05 4.56
C THR A 102 7.82 3.02 3.40
N LEU A 103 6.84 3.90 3.16
CA LEU A 103 6.88 4.92 2.12
C LEU A 103 7.62 6.19 2.56
N GLY A 104 8.00 6.31 3.84
CA GLY A 104 8.71 7.49 4.38
C GLY A 104 7.79 8.68 4.67
N LEU A 105 6.50 8.45 4.89
CA LEU A 105 5.44 9.48 4.95
C LEU A 105 5.21 10.06 6.35
N ILE A 106 6.12 9.84 7.30
CA ILE A 106 5.91 10.20 8.72
C ILE A 106 6.38 11.63 9.05
N GLU A 107 6.67 12.44 8.05
CA GLU A 107 7.06 13.85 8.27
C GLU A 107 5.90 14.86 8.26
N SER A 108 4.64 14.43 8.48
CA SER A 108 3.52 15.39 8.55
C SER A 108 2.83 15.52 9.92
N PHE A 109 3.13 14.64 10.89
CA PHE A 109 2.49 14.70 12.22
C PHE A 109 3.31 15.44 13.29
N ILE A 110 4.60 15.68 13.05
CA ILE A 110 5.48 16.32 14.05
C ILE A 110 5.59 17.85 13.86
N ILE A 111 5.25 18.40 12.69
CA ILE A 111 5.45 19.85 12.43
C ILE A 111 4.23 20.72 12.83
N THR A 112 3.05 20.15 13.07
CA THR A 112 1.85 20.94 13.44
C THR A 112 1.54 21.01 14.94
N SER A 113 2.42 20.50 15.81
CA SER A 113 2.27 20.61 17.27
C SER A 113 3.33 21.50 17.94
N VAL A 114 4.11 22.26 17.16
CA VAL A 114 4.96 23.35 17.69
C VAL A 114 4.80 24.57 16.78
N GLY A 115 3.80 25.39 17.10
CA GLY A 115 3.52 26.67 16.45
C GLY A 115 2.40 27.41 17.16
#